data_AF-A0A3M1IMH6-F1
#
_entry.id   AF-A0A3M1IMH6-F1
#
_cell.length_a   1.000
_cell.length_b   1.000
_cell.length_c   1.000
_cell.angle_alpha   90.00
_cell.angle_beta   90.00
_cell.angle_gamma   90.00
#
_symmetry.space_group_name_H-M   'P 1'
#
loop_
_entity.id
_entity.type
_entity.pdbx_description
1 polymer ?
#
loop_
_entity_poly.entity_id
_entity_poly.type
_entity_poly.pdbx_seq_one_letter_code
_entity_poly.pdbx_strand_id
1 'polypeptide(L)'
;MTKATDMQQHYLLQLTTPKSGIIVVLLTYSEVGELIGVELRDFTMELNEHQRVWLWTFLPKCLDDLPAVANSKYAKVTPVENDLSFAAWWEFYGHKVGNKKRAQAHWDKLDDMTKALCFTKTREYKYYSQIKGYDMVYPERFLGHSYYENDFKSAR
;
A
#
# COMPACT_ATOMS: atom_id res chain seq x y z
N MET A 1 7.11 -2.26 -25.83
CA MET A 1 7.77 -2.63 -24.57
C MET A 1 6.84 -2.24 -23.43
N THR A 2 6.17 -3.24 -22.87
CA THR A 2 5.08 -3.11 -21.90
C THR A 2 5.65 -2.67 -20.56
N LYS A 3 5.39 -1.43 -20.13
CA LYS A 3 5.79 -0.95 -18.80
C LYS A 3 4.81 -1.52 -17.77
N ALA A 4 5.30 -2.43 -16.93
CA ALA A 4 4.54 -2.99 -15.82
C ALA A 4 4.17 -1.90 -14.82
N THR A 5 2.93 -1.97 -14.37
CA THR A 5 2.24 -1.06 -13.48
C THR A 5 2.57 -1.47 -12.05
N ASP A 6 3.61 -0.89 -11.43
CA ASP A 6 4.13 -1.23 -10.08
C ASP A 6 3.00 -1.55 -9.05
N MET A 7 2.58 -2.82 -9.00
CA MET A 7 1.55 -3.37 -8.12
C MET A 7 2.19 -3.81 -6.81
N GLN A 8 1.93 -3.06 -5.73
CA GLN A 8 2.37 -3.42 -4.39
C GLN A 8 1.36 -4.37 -3.74
N GLN A 9 1.85 -5.47 -3.17
CA GLN A 9 1.03 -6.43 -2.45
C GLN A 9 1.17 -6.22 -0.94
N HIS A 10 0.04 -6.23 -0.23
CA HIS A 10 -0.01 -5.96 1.19
C HIS A 10 -0.47 -7.20 1.96
N TYR A 11 0.23 -7.51 3.06
CA TYR A 11 -0.09 -8.63 3.93
C TYR A 11 -0.09 -8.18 5.38
N LEU A 12 -1.10 -8.54 6.14
CA LEU A 12 -1.09 -8.43 7.58
C LEU A 12 -0.49 -9.69 8.17
N LEU A 13 0.60 -9.52 8.89
CA LEU A 13 1.25 -10.57 9.66
C LEU A 13 0.96 -10.32 11.14
N GLN A 14 0.17 -11.20 11.73
CA GLN A 14 -0.08 -11.23 13.17
C GLN A 14 0.88 -12.22 13.82
N LEU A 15 1.78 -11.73 14.66
CA LEU A 15 2.79 -12.52 15.36
C LEU A 15 2.40 -12.67 16.83
N THR A 16 2.27 -13.91 17.28
CA THR A 16 2.00 -14.24 18.69
C THR A 16 3.32 -14.51 19.40
N THR A 17 3.72 -13.60 20.28
CA THR A 17 4.95 -13.78 21.07
C THR A 17 4.70 -14.69 22.28
N PRO A 18 5.64 -15.57 22.65
CA PRO A 18 5.49 -16.46 23.81
C PRO A 18 5.37 -15.76 25.17
N LYS A 19 5.74 -14.47 25.26
CA LYS A 19 5.89 -13.78 26.57
C LYS A 19 5.06 -12.52 26.77
N SER A 20 4.49 -11.85 25.76
CA SER A 20 3.91 -10.51 26.04
C SER A 20 2.86 -9.94 25.06
N GLY A 21 2.31 -10.71 24.12
CA GLY A 21 1.16 -10.24 23.32
C GLY A 21 1.27 -10.50 21.81
N ILE A 22 0.28 -9.97 21.08
CA ILE A 22 0.17 -10.03 19.62
C ILE A 22 0.81 -8.78 19.04
N ILE A 23 1.74 -8.97 18.10
CA ILE A 23 2.31 -7.89 17.28
C ILE A 23 1.66 -7.99 15.92
N VAL A 24 1.03 -6.92 15.44
CA VAL A 24 0.50 -6.88 14.08
C VAL A 24 1.41 -6.00 13.23
N VAL A 25 1.86 -6.52 12.10
CA VAL A 25 2.62 -5.74 11.11
C VAL A 25 1.96 -5.81 9.75
N LEU A 26 1.93 -4.68 9.06
CA LEU A 26 1.60 -4.59 7.66
C LEU A 26 2.89 -4.70 6.85
N LEU A 27 2.98 -5.73 6.03
CA LEU A 27 4.06 -5.99 5.10
C LEU A 27 3.65 -5.48 3.73
N THR A 28 4.57 -4.78 3.07
CA THR A 28 4.40 -4.30 1.70
C THR A 28 5.49 -4.93 0.85
N TYR A 29 5.07 -5.63 -0.21
CA TYR A 29 5.96 -6.26 -1.17
C TYR A 29 5.91 -5.53 -2.51
N SER A 30 7.04 -5.51 -3.21
CA SER A 30 7.15 -5.08 -4.60
C SER A 30 6.56 -6.12 -5.55
N GLU A 31 6.44 -5.77 -6.84
CA GLU A 31 5.99 -6.70 -7.88
C GLU A 31 6.87 -7.94 -8.03
N VAL A 32 8.17 -7.78 -7.81
CA VAL A 32 9.15 -8.87 -7.86
C VAL A 32 9.15 -9.71 -6.58
N GLY A 33 8.25 -9.39 -5.64
CA GLY A 33 8.05 -10.15 -4.42
C GLY A 33 9.03 -9.82 -3.30
N GLU A 34 9.80 -8.73 -3.40
CA GLU A 34 10.70 -8.29 -2.32
C GLU A 34 9.97 -7.42 -1.29
N LEU A 35 10.27 -7.60 0.00
CA LEU A 35 9.75 -6.77 1.08
C LEU A 35 10.32 -5.34 0.97
N ILE A 36 9.45 -4.36 0.77
CA ILE A 36 9.81 -2.94 0.62
C ILE A 36 9.25 -2.06 1.74
N GLY A 37 8.37 -2.58 2.59
CA GLY A 37 7.80 -1.81 3.70
C GLY A 37 7.31 -2.69 4.84
N VAL A 38 7.54 -2.23 6.06
CA VAL A 38 7.04 -2.82 7.30
C VAL A 38 6.46 -1.71 8.15
N GLU A 39 5.18 -1.81 8.50
CA GLU A 39 4.50 -0.86 9.38
C GLU A 39 3.90 -1.61 10.57
N LEU A 40 4.17 -1.14 11.79
CA LEU A 40 3.55 -1.68 12.99
C LEU A 40 2.11 -1.20 13.08
N ARG A 41 1.17 -2.14 13.23
CA ARG A 41 -0.25 -1.90 13.45
C ARG A 41 -0.60 -2.34 14.88
N ASP A 42 -1.45 -1.57 15.55
CA ASP A 42 -2.00 -1.90 16.88
C ASP A 42 -0.95 -2.15 17.98
N PHE A 43 0.06 -1.28 18.09
CA PHE A 43 0.97 -1.29 19.23
C PHE A 43 0.89 0.02 20.00
N THR A 44 0.35 -0.03 21.22
CA THR A 44 0.21 1.13 22.12
C THR A 44 1.47 1.41 22.96
N MET A 45 2.52 0.59 22.80
CA MET A 45 3.81 0.71 23.49
C MET A 45 4.95 0.55 22.47
N GLU A 46 6.18 0.91 22.81
CA GLU A 46 7.34 0.65 21.93
C GLU A 46 7.81 -0.81 22.10
N LEU A 47 8.23 -1.47 21.01
CA LEU A 47 8.85 -2.80 21.08
C LEU A 47 10.19 -2.70 21.83
N ASN A 48 10.40 -3.58 22.81
CA ASN A 48 11.72 -3.70 23.46
C ASN A 48 12.75 -4.33 22.49
N GLU A 49 14.03 -4.27 22.86
CA GLU A 49 15.12 -4.74 21.99
C GLU A 49 15.00 -6.21 21.58
N HIS A 50 14.64 -7.09 22.52
CA HIS A 50 14.44 -8.50 22.24
C HIS A 50 13.28 -8.73 21.26
N GLN A 51 12.17 -8.00 21.41
CA GLN A 51 11.02 -8.07 20.50
C GLN A 51 11.36 -7.56 19.11
N ARG A 52 12.17 -6.49 19.00
CA ARG A 52 12.65 -5.97 17.71
C ARG A 52 13.53 -6.98 16.98
N VAL A 53 14.51 -7.57 17.68
CA VAL A 53 15.40 -8.59 17.10
C VAL A 53 14.59 -9.82 16.68
N TRP A 54 13.66 -10.27 17.52
CA TRP A 54 12.79 -11.40 17.21
C TRP A 54 11.91 -11.11 15.98
N LEU A 55 11.29 -9.93 15.91
CA LEU A 55 10.47 -9.50 14.78
C LEU A 55 11.30 -9.53 13.47
N TRP A 56 12.49 -8.93 13.47
CA TRP A 56 13.36 -8.92 12.29
C TRP A 56 13.86 -10.30 11.86
N THR A 57 13.87 -11.27 12.78
CA THR A 57 14.23 -12.66 12.47
C THR A 57 13.10 -13.42 11.80
N PHE A 58 11.84 -13.08 12.12
CA PHE A 58 10.64 -13.77 11.63
C PHE A 58 9.96 -13.11 10.43
N LEU A 59 10.42 -11.92 10.02
CA LEU A 59 9.84 -11.20 8.89
C LEU A 59 10.14 -11.91 7.56
N PRO A 60 9.11 -12.27 6.76
CA PRO A 60 9.30 -12.85 5.43
C PRO A 60 9.88 -11.78 4.50
N LYS A 61 11.10 -12.00 4.01
CA LYS A 61 11.84 -11.01 3.20
C LYS A 61 11.37 -10.99 1.76
N CYS A 62 10.82 -12.11 1.29
CA CYS A 62 10.11 -12.18 0.03
C CYS A 62 8.72 -12.83 0.17
N LEU A 63 7.88 -12.68 -0.85
CA LEU A 63 6.55 -13.30 -0.92
C LEU A 63 6.63 -14.84 -0.81
N ASP A 64 7.70 -15.44 -1.36
CA ASP A 64 7.91 -16.88 -1.33
C ASP A 64 8.15 -17.42 0.10
N ASP A 65 8.54 -16.55 1.05
CA ASP A 65 8.71 -16.90 2.45
C ASP A 65 7.35 -16.94 3.20
N LEU A 66 6.31 -16.29 2.68
CA LEU A 66 5.02 -16.17 3.36
C LEU A 66 4.38 -17.51 3.72
N PRO A 67 4.37 -18.55 2.85
CA PRO A 67 3.83 -19.86 3.20
C PRO A 67 4.55 -20.50 4.39
N ALA A 68 5.88 -20.36 4.49
CA ALA A 68 6.65 -20.89 5.61
C ALA A 68 6.27 -20.19 6.92
N VAL A 69 6.10 -18.87 6.88
CA VAL A 69 5.66 -18.08 8.03
C VAL A 69 4.22 -18.39 8.41
N ALA A 70 3.30 -18.49 7.45
CA ALA A 70 1.88 -18.79 7.65
C ALA A 70 1.64 -20.18 8.26
N ASN A 71 2.51 -21.14 7.99
CA ASN A 71 2.47 -22.48 8.58
C ASN A 71 3.09 -22.56 9.98
N SER A 72 3.67 -21.47 10.49
CA SER A 72 4.26 -21.45 11.83
C SER A 72 3.19 -21.29 12.91
N LYS A 73 3.42 -21.86 14.10
CA LYS A 73 2.52 -21.69 15.25
C LYS A 73 2.55 -20.27 15.86
N TYR A 74 3.45 -19.41 15.39
CA TYR A 74 3.68 -18.08 15.94
C TYR A 74 3.12 -16.97 15.05
N ALA A 75 2.60 -17.30 13.87
CA ALA A 75 2.19 -16.30 12.91
C ALA A 75 0.86 -16.65 12.23
N LYS A 76 0.04 -15.64 12.00
CA LYS A 76 -1.09 -15.69 11.09
C LYS A 76 -0.87 -14.65 10.00
N VAL A 77 -0.79 -15.12 8.76
CA VAL A 77 -0.69 -14.26 7.58
C VAL A 77 -2.08 -14.09 6.99
N THR A 78 -2.51 -12.85 6.80
CA THR A 78 -3.77 -12.52 6.12
C THR A 78 -3.43 -11.61 4.95
N PRO A 79 -3.75 -11.99 3.69
CA PRO A 79 -3.64 -11.06 2.59
C PRO A 79 -4.55 -9.87 2.90
N VAL A 80 -4.00 -8.66 2.79
CA VAL A 80 -4.84 -7.47 2.81
C VAL A 80 -5.37 -7.36 1.39
N GLU A 81 -6.65 -7.65 1.21
CA GLU A 81 -7.35 -7.09 0.08
C GLU A 81 -7.17 -5.59 0.18
N ASN A 82 -6.41 -5.01 -0.75
CA ASN A 82 -6.33 -3.57 -0.86
C ASN A 82 -7.78 -3.09 -0.94
N ASP A 83 -8.20 -2.23 -0.03
CA ASP A 83 -9.53 -1.63 -0.10
C ASP A 83 -9.55 -0.74 -1.35
N LEU A 84 -9.97 -1.32 -2.48
CA LEU A 84 -10.09 -0.65 -3.77
C LEU A 84 -11.40 0.14 -3.86
N SER A 85 -12.06 0.40 -2.72
CA SER A 85 -13.24 1.26 -2.71
C SER A 85 -12.87 2.70 -3.10
N PHE A 86 -13.83 3.37 -3.73
CA PHE A 86 -13.71 4.79 -4.01
C PHE A 86 -13.50 5.61 -2.73
N ALA A 87 -14.07 5.20 -1.60
CA ALA A 87 -13.92 5.89 -0.33
C ALA A 87 -12.46 5.86 0.14
N ALA A 88 -11.81 4.70 0.12
CA ALA A 88 -10.40 4.56 0.46
C ALA A 88 -9.52 5.40 -0.46
N TRP A 89 -9.76 5.36 -1.77
CA TRP A 89 -8.98 6.17 -2.72
C TRP A 89 -9.23 7.68 -2.55
N TRP A 90 -10.46 8.10 -2.30
CA TRP A 90 -10.83 9.51 -2.12
C TRP A 90 -10.16 10.12 -0.87
N GLU A 91 -10.15 9.38 0.22
CA GLU A 91 -9.42 9.74 1.44
C GLU A 91 -7.91 9.76 1.16
N PHE A 92 -7.40 8.73 0.48
CA PHE A 92 -5.99 8.65 0.10
C PHE A 92 -5.57 9.80 -0.80
N TYR A 93 -6.38 10.24 -1.76
CA TYR A 93 -6.06 11.36 -2.65
C TYR A 93 -5.89 12.67 -1.89
N GLY A 94 -6.73 12.92 -0.88
CA GLY A 94 -6.60 14.03 0.08
C GLY A 94 -6.93 15.42 -0.47
N HIS A 95 -6.73 15.68 -1.76
CA HIS A 95 -7.13 16.93 -2.42
C HIS A 95 -8.63 16.87 -2.79
N LYS A 96 -9.50 16.97 -1.77
CA LYS A 96 -10.97 16.82 -1.88
C LYS A 96 -11.67 18.05 -2.48
N VAL A 97 -11.07 18.64 -3.51
CA VAL A 97 -11.60 19.77 -4.27
C VAL A 97 -12.17 19.23 -5.57
N GLY A 98 -13.42 19.58 -5.90
CA GLY A 98 -14.07 19.13 -7.14
C GLY A 98 -15.34 18.31 -6.94
N ASN A 99 -15.80 17.66 -8.01
CA ASN A 99 -17.08 16.93 -8.02
C ASN A 99 -16.91 15.45 -7.65
N LYS A 100 -17.13 15.14 -6.36
CA LYS A 100 -17.04 13.77 -5.82
C LYS A 100 -17.90 12.75 -6.58
N LYS A 101 -19.14 13.11 -6.96
CA LYS A 101 -20.04 12.19 -7.70
C LYS A 101 -19.48 11.85 -9.07
N ARG A 102 -18.87 12.84 -9.76
CA ARG A 102 -18.24 12.62 -11.06
C ARG A 102 -16.99 11.76 -10.93
N ALA A 103 -16.15 12.02 -9.93
CA ALA A 103 -14.98 11.18 -9.65
C ALA A 103 -15.39 9.73 -9.36
N GLN A 104 -16.43 9.51 -8.55
CA GLN A 104 -16.96 8.17 -8.29
C GLN A 104 -17.45 7.48 -9.56
N ALA A 105 -18.18 8.18 -10.43
CA ALA A 105 -18.64 7.62 -11.71
C ALA A 105 -17.47 7.25 -12.67
N HIS A 106 -16.32 7.91 -12.54
CA HIS A 106 -15.10 7.48 -13.24
C HIS A 106 -14.48 6.25 -12.56
N TRP A 107 -14.41 6.23 -11.23
CA TRP A 107 -13.87 5.11 -10.45
C TRP A 107 -14.62 3.79 -10.69
N ASP A 108 -15.96 3.85 -10.70
CA ASP A 108 -16.82 2.68 -10.86
C ASP A 108 -16.67 2.02 -12.25
N LYS A 109 -16.08 2.72 -13.22
CA LYS A 109 -15.79 2.19 -14.57
C LYS A 109 -14.42 1.52 -14.67
N LEU A 110 -13.57 1.67 -13.66
CA LEU A 110 -12.24 1.07 -13.63
C LEU A 110 -12.33 -0.39 -13.23
N ASP A 111 -11.47 -1.23 -13.81
CA ASP A 111 -11.24 -2.57 -13.31
C ASP A 111 -10.33 -2.54 -12.08
N ASP A 112 -10.26 -3.64 -11.35
CA ASP A 112 -9.55 -3.67 -10.06
C ASP A 112 -8.04 -3.48 -10.23
N MET A 113 -7.48 -3.89 -11.38
CA MET A 113 -6.09 -3.61 -11.73
C MET A 113 -5.85 -2.09 -11.90
N THR A 114 -6.71 -1.38 -12.62
CA THR A 114 -6.58 0.07 -12.79
C THR A 114 -6.87 0.83 -11.48
N LYS A 115 -7.79 0.34 -10.64
CA LYS A 115 -8.00 0.91 -9.30
C LYS A 115 -6.74 0.79 -8.45
N ALA A 116 -6.09 -0.37 -8.44
CA ALA A 116 -4.82 -0.55 -7.74
C ALA A 116 -3.73 0.40 -8.28
N LEU A 117 -3.62 0.54 -9.60
CA LEU A 117 -2.73 1.50 -10.25
C LEU A 117 -2.99 2.94 -9.79
N CYS A 118 -4.26 3.32 -9.64
CA CYS A 118 -4.63 4.66 -9.18
C CYS A 118 -4.06 4.96 -7.78
N PHE A 119 -4.00 3.99 -6.86
CA PHE A 119 -3.35 4.18 -5.56
C PHE A 119 -1.84 4.43 -5.71
N THR A 120 -1.13 3.55 -6.43
CA THR A 120 0.31 3.72 -6.67
C THR A 120 0.60 5.08 -7.30
N LYS A 121 -0.13 5.45 -8.34
CA LYS A 121 0.10 6.69 -9.11
C LYS A 121 -0.30 7.93 -8.37
N THR A 122 -1.32 7.86 -7.52
CA THR A 122 -1.66 8.97 -6.61
C THR A 122 -0.51 9.27 -5.67
N ARG A 123 0.20 8.24 -5.17
CA ARG A 123 1.41 8.43 -4.34
C ARG A 123 2.54 9.11 -5.12
N GLU A 124 2.85 8.60 -6.31
CA GLU A 124 3.90 9.19 -7.17
C GLU A 124 3.55 10.64 -7.54
N TYR A 125 2.28 10.90 -7.90
CA TYR A 125 1.82 12.23 -8.29
C TYR A 125 1.88 13.25 -7.16
N LYS A 126 1.53 12.83 -5.92
CA LYS A 126 1.69 13.67 -4.72
C LYS A 126 3.13 14.11 -4.54
N TYR A 127 4.06 13.15 -4.62
CA TYR A 127 5.48 13.42 -4.48
C TYR A 127 6.00 14.34 -5.59
N TYR A 128 5.64 14.05 -6.84
CA TYR A 128 5.97 14.89 -7.99
C TYR A 128 5.47 16.33 -7.83
N SER A 129 4.21 16.50 -7.41
CA SER A 129 3.58 17.82 -7.22
C SER A 129 4.28 18.60 -6.11
N GLN A 130 4.63 17.94 -5.00
CA GLN A 130 5.41 18.53 -3.91
C GLN A 130 6.80 19.01 -4.36
N ILE A 131 7.54 18.20 -5.12
CA ILE A 131 8.86 18.58 -5.64
C ILE A 131 8.78 19.75 -6.60
N LYS A 132 7.79 19.73 -7.50
CA LYS A 132 7.64 20.76 -8.55
C LYS A 132 6.97 22.04 -8.05
N GLY A 133 6.40 22.02 -6.84
CA GLY A 133 5.63 23.14 -6.30
C GLY A 133 4.32 23.39 -7.06
N TYR A 134 3.77 22.34 -7.69
CA TYR A 134 2.48 22.41 -8.37
C TYR A 134 1.35 21.95 -7.47
N ASP A 135 0.19 22.58 -7.63
CA ASP A 135 -1.04 22.07 -7.03
C ASP A 135 -1.47 20.79 -7.75
N MET A 136 -1.99 19.85 -6.97
CA MET A 136 -2.62 18.65 -7.52
C MET A 136 -3.89 19.01 -8.28
N VAL A 137 -4.13 18.30 -9.39
CA VAL A 137 -5.42 18.39 -10.09
C VAL A 137 -6.57 17.87 -9.22
N TYR A 138 -7.80 18.21 -9.58
CA TYR A 138 -8.98 17.66 -8.92
C TYR A 138 -9.11 16.15 -9.18
N PRO A 139 -9.66 15.37 -8.22
CA PRO A 139 -9.75 13.91 -8.34
C PRO A 139 -10.52 13.44 -9.58
N GLU A 140 -11.59 14.15 -9.97
CA GLU A 140 -12.34 13.85 -11.19
C GLU A 140 -11.53 14.08 -12.46
N ARG A 141 -10.57 15.02 -12.43
CA ARG A 141 -9.67 15.28 -13.56
C ARG A 141 -8.58 14.23 -13.61
N PHE A 142 -8.07 13.82 -12.45
CA PHE A 142 -7.10 12.73 -12.34
C PHE A 142 -7.65 11.44 -12.94
N LEU A 143 -8.86 11.04 -12.54
CA LEU A 143 -9.50 9.83 -13.08
C LEU A 143 -9.99 10.02 -14.52
N GLY A 144 -10.64 11.16 -14.81
CA GLY A 144 -11.28 11.39 -16.10
C GLY A 144 -10.33 11.58 -17.27
N HIS A 145 -9.08 11.97 -17.01
CA HIS A 145 -8.02 12.10 -18.02
C HIS A 145 -6.94 11.02 -17.87
N SER A 146 -7.22 9.93 -17.15
CA SER A 146 -6.28 8.83 -16.94
C SER A 146 -4.90 9.29 -16.47
N TYR A 147 -4.82 10.26 -15.55
CA TYR A 147 -3.52 10.72 -15.04
C TYR A 147 -2.71 9.58 -14.41
N TYR A 148 -3.37 8.52 -13.95
CA TYR A 148 -2.73 7.30 -13.48
C TYR A 148 -1.90 6.57 -14.56
N GLU A 149 -2.06 6.86 -15.85
CA GLU A 149 -1.20 6.33 -16.91
C GLU A 149 0.12 7.11 -17.05
N ASN A 150 0.22 8.30 -16.44
CA ASN A 150 1.40 9.14 -16.55
C ASN A 150 2.59 8.59 -15.75
N ASP A 151 3.78 8.91 -16.23
CA ASP A 151 5.04 8.60 -15.55
C ASP A 151 5.40 9.77 -14.62
N PHE A 152 4.98 9.69 -13.36
CA PHE A 152 5.33 10.67 -12.32
C PHE A 152 6.63 10.32 -11.59
N LYS A 153 7.38 9.31 -12.07
CA LYS A 153 8.69 8.98 -11.52
C LYS A 153 9.58 10.21 -11.68
N SER A 154 9.81 10.89 -10.56
CA SER A 154 10.84 11.91 -10.43
C SER A 154 12.16 11.28 -10.88
N ALA A 155 12.85 11.92 -11.81
CA ALA A 155 14.22 11.61 -12.18
C ALA A 155 15.02 11.28 -10.91
N ARG A 156 15.43 10.02 -10.78
CA ARG A 156 16.37 9.57 -9.77
C ARG A 156 17.77 9.68 -10.35
#